data_AF-A0A7K5XFX9-F1
#
_entry.id   AF-A0A7K5XFX9-F1
#
_cell.length_a   1.000
_cell.length_b   1.000
_cell.length_c   1.000
_cell.angle_alpha   90.00
_cell.angle_beta   90.00
_cell.angle_gamma   90.00
#
_symmetry.space_group_name_H-M   'P 1'
#
loop_
_entity.id
_entity.type
_entity.pdbx_description
1 polymer ?
#
loop_
_entity_poly.entity_id
_entity_poly.type
_entity_poly.pdbx_seq_one_letter_code
_entity_poly.pdbx_strand_id
1 'polypeptide(L)'
;CTRQRCQRLDLSGNTRNCFLTGSPDSYRNFIGKGQRCLLNISSTEVYKNALHSSGRFCFQSSQLLGEKTTSLQISSVGQLPHRFSAWNAQIIRSFHTPPSLQAAPVPLFWIIVKPAQKLFAIILGRSIRNWWKALPPNKRELFKESARKNKWKILLGVSSLGVLFVMFYFTHLEETPVTGRTRLLVFGKEHFRELSQIEYDMWMEEFKSKMLPETDARYQVVERVVGHLSESNKDIPQVSALKWVIHVVDEPGVNAFVLPNGQVFVFTGLLNAVSDIHQLSFILGHEIAHAVLEHAAEKASLVHFLDFLSLIFLTMIWAICPRDSLAVVGQWIQSKLQEFMFDRPYSRTLEAEADKVGLQFAAKACVDVRASSVFWQQMELAETIQGQPKLPEWLSTHPSHENRAEHLDRLIPEALKIRESCNCPSLSGPDPRLIFKLNMQHLLESSKDQENPNSTKRDLSKPKLDFPQT
;
A
#
# COMPACT_ATOMS: atom_id res chain seq x y z
N CYS A 1 70.58 7.56 3.92
CA CYS A 1 70.79 7.92 5.34
C CYS A 1 69.53 7.55 6.13
N THR A 2 69.44 6.35 6.73
CA THR A 2 69.74 6.07 8.16
C THR A 2 69.00 7.03 9.10
N ARG A 3 67.86 6.69 9.73
CA ARG A 3 67.59 5.70 10.80
C ARG A 3 68.40 5.97 12.08
N GLN A 4 67.75 6.48 13.14
CA GLN A 4 67.90 6.12 14.56
C GLN A 4 66.90 6.95 15.41
N ARG A 5 65.85 6.37 16.02
CA ARG A 5 65.75 5.61 17.30
C ARG A 5 65.94 6.47 18.56
N CYS A 6 64.87 6.61 19.33
CA CYS A 6 64.90 6.43 20.79
C CYS A 6 63.60 5.75 21.27
N GLN A 7 63.81 4.66 22.03
CA GLN A 7 62.93 3.91 22.93
C GLN A 7 62.45 4.83 24.07
N ARG A 8 61.46 4.57 24.93
CA ARG A 8 60.47 3.52 25.24
C ARG A 8 59.73 4.10 26.45
N LEU A 9 58.41 3.98 26.56
CA LEU A 9 57.72 3.92 27.87
C LEU A 9 56.35 3.27 27.68
N ASP A 10 56.23 2.14 28.35
CA ASP A 10 55.07 1.27 28.42
C ASP A 10 54.31 1.59 29.72
N LEU A 11 53.02 1.22 29.73
CA LEU A 11 52.08 1.07 30.85
C LEU A 11 51.01 2.14 31.14
N SER A 12 49.78 1.65 30.95
CA SER A 12 48.57 1.80 31.77
C SER A 12 47.60 2.92 31.41
N GLY A 13 46.52 2.55 30.72
CA GLY A 13 45.40 3.42 30.39
C GLY A 13 44.19 2.68 29.83
N ASN A 14 43.79 1.58 30.49
CA ASN A 14 42.43 1.04 30.57
C ASN A 14 41.39 1.54 29.53
N THR A 15 41.43 1.05 28.29
CA THR A 15 40.28 1.14 27.38
C THR A 15 39.25 0.08 27.75
N ARG A 16 38.35 0.43 28.66
CA ARG A 16 37.13 -0.34 28.89
C ARG A 16 36.25 -0.25 27.64
N ASN A 17 36.04 -1.42 27.04
CA ASN A 17 34.90 -1.72 26.19
C ASN A 17 33.60 -1.36 26.93
N CYS A 18 32.97 -0.25 26.56
CA CYS A 18 31.56 -0.04 26.84
C CYS A 18 30.77 -0.68 25.70
N PHE A 19 30.38 -1.93 25.95
CA PHE A 19 29.16 -2.52 25.41
C PHE A 19 28.00 -1.54 25.67
N LEU A 20 27.54 -0.85 24.63
CA LEU A 20 26.19 -0.32 24.62
C LEU A 20 25.31 -1.38 23.93
N THR A 21 24.65 -2.15 24.78
CA THR A 21 23.49 -2.97 24.46
C THR A 21 22.43 -2.07 23.82
N GLY A 22 22.40 -2.05 22.48
CA GLY A 22 21.32 -1.44 21.72
C GLY A 22 20.04 -2.22 21.94
N SER A 23 19.03 -1.55 22.49
CA SER A 23 17.70 -2.08 22.74
C SER A 23 17.11 -2.74 21.48
N PRO A 24 16.49 -3.94 21.58
CA PRO A 24 15.91 -4.64 20.45
C PRO A 24 14.50 -4.14 20.14
N ASP A 25 14.35 -2.89 19.67
CA ASP A 25 13.02 -2.32 19.37
C ASP A 25 12.93 -1.54 18.03
N SER A 26 13.83 -1.81 17.08
CA SER A 26 13.88 -1.08 15.80
C SER A 26 13.40 -1.88 14.57
N TYR A 27 12.70 -3.00 14.76
CA TYR A 27 12.07 -3.77 13.67
C TYR A 27 10.56 -3.82 13.83
N ARG A 28 9.91 -2.67 13.69
CA ARG A 28 8.44 -2.63 13.73
C ARG A 28 7.84 -1.39 13.06
N ASN A 29 8.06 -1.21 11.76
CA ASN A 29 7.28 -0.28 10.96
C ASN A 29 7.30 -0.72 9.49
N PHE A 30 6.45 -1.69 9.17
CA PHE A 30 5.83 -1.91 7.85
C PHE A 30 4.94 -3.15 8.04
N ILE A 31 3.68 -2.90 8.39
CA ILE A 31 2.48 -3.74 8.55
C ILE A 31 1.66 -3.09 9.68
N GLY A 32 0.44 -2.65 9.35
CA GLY A 32 -0.38 -1.73 10.15
C GLY A 32 -0.66 -2.16 11.60
N LYS A 33 -0.98 -1.16 12.43
CA LYS A 33 -1.29 -1.27 13.86
C LYS A 33 -2.42 -2.28 14.20
N GLY A 34 -3.26 -2.68 13.24
CA GLY A 34 -4.33 -3.67 13.42
C GLY A 34 -3.87 -5.07 13.87
N GLN A 35 -2.58 -5.39 13.76
CA GLN A 35 -2.05 -6.69 14.21
C GLN A 35 -1.87 -6.79 15.74
N ARG A 36 -1.99 -5.66 16.48
CA ARG A 36 -1.76 -5.64 17.94
C ARG A 36 -3.01 -6.02 18.75
N CYS A 37 -4.21 -5.92 18.17
CA CYS A 37 -5.47 -6.28 18.84
C CYS A 37 -5.73 -7.80 18.91
N LEU A 38 -5.13 -8.61 18.03
CA LEU A 38 -5.33 -10.07 18.01
C LEU A 38 -4.52 -10.84 19.06
N LEU A 39 -3.55 -10.19 19.72
CA LEU A 39 -2.64 -10.85 20.67
C LEU A 39 -3.01 -10.65 22.14
N ASN A 40 -4.11 -9.94 22.45
CA ASN A 40 -4.43 -9.56 23.83
C ASN A 40 -5.86 -9.92 24.28
N ILE A 41 -6.40 -11.04 23.79
CA ILE A 41 -7.59 -11.66 24.37
C ILE A 41 -7.11 -12.79 25.28
N SER A 42 -7.32 -12.63 26.60
CA SER A 42 -7.08 -13.70 27.57
C SER A 42 -8.00 -14.89 27.27
N SER A 43 -7.41 -16.07 27.20
CA SER A 43 -8.02 -17.31 26.72
C SER A 43 -9.01 -17.96 27.71
N THR A 44 -9.80 -17.17 28.44
CA THR A 44 -10.67 -17.70 29.52
C THR A 44 -12.14 -17.29 29.45
N GLU A 45 -12.57 -16.43 28.52
CA GLU A 45 -13.96 -15.93 28.46
C GLU A 45 -14.79 -16.41 27.24
N VAL A 46 -14.27 -17.30 26.38
CA VAL A 46 -14.99 -17.72 25.15
C VAL A 46 -15.70 -19.09 25.28
N TYR A 47 -15.53 -19.83 26.38
CA TYR A 47 -16.09 -21.20 26.49
C TYR A 47 -17.42 -21.35 27.27
N LYS A 48 -18.21 -20.28 27.49
CA LYS A 48 -19.45 -20.41 28.30
C LYS A 48 -20.79 -19.99 27.68
N ASN A 49 -20.86 -19.45 26.46
CA ASN A 49 -22.13 -18.92 25.94
C ASN A 49 -22.75 -19.68 24.75
N ALA A 50 -22.33 -20.92 24.47
CA ALA A 50 -22.86 -21.70 23.33
C ALA A 50 -23.83 -22.86 23.69
N LEU A 51 -24.36 -22.91 24.92
CA LEU A 51 -25.40 -23.87 25.30
C LEU A 51 -26.44 -23.22 26.21
N HIS A 52 -27.44 -22.55 25.62
CA HIS A 52 -28.81 -22.50 26.13
C HIS A 52 -29.71 -21.68 25.18
N SER A 53 -30.37 -22.37 24.25
CA SER A 53 -31.68 -21.97 23.70
C SER A 53 -32.17 -23.05 22.74
N SER A 54 -32.76 -24.11 23.30
CA SER A 54 -33.63 -25.02 22.55
C SER A 54 -35.06 -24.66 22.94
N GLY A 55 -35.78 -24.05 22.01
CA GLY A 55 -37.19 -23.69 22.14
C GLY A 55 -37.96 -24.23 20.94
N ARG A 56 -38.79 -25.26 21.18
CA ARG A 56 -39.76 -25.83 20.24
C ARG A 56 -40.78 -24.77 19.82
N PHE A 57 -41.30 -24.83 18.60
CA PHE A 57 -42.76 -24.85 18.35
C PHE A 57 -43.08 -25.43 16.96
N CYS A 58 -44.13 -26.25 16.95
CA CYS A 58 -44.72 -27.00 15.85
C CYS A 58 -45.86 -26.17 15.22
N PHE A 59 -46.17 -26.31 13.92
CA PHE A 59 -47.55 -26.40 13.41
C PHE A 59 -47.62 -26.77 11.92
N GLN A 60 -48.03 -28.03 11.70
CA GLN A 60 -49.13 -28.52 10.85
C GLN A 60 -49.36 -28.01 9.40
N SER A 61 -49.36 -29.02 8.52
CA SER A 61 -49.74 -29.05 7.11
C SER A 61 -51.27 -28.94 6.88
N SER A 62 -51.66 -28.36 5.75
CA SER A 62 -52.91 -28.67 5.06
C SER A 62 -52.71 -28.74 3.54
N GLN A 63 -53.20 -29.83 2.94
CA GLN A 63 -53.34 -30.08 1.50
C GLN A 63 -54.73 -29.67 1.00
N LEU A 64 -54.84 -29.24 -0.26
CA LEU A 64 -55.99 -29.40 -1.17
C LEU A 64 -55.48 -29.07 -2.60
N LEU A 65 -55.39 -29.94 -3.61
CA LEU A 65 -56.30 -30.81 -4.37
C LEU A 65 -57.14 -30.10 -5.47
N GLY A 66 -56.94 -30.55 -6.73
CA GLY A 66 -57.82 -30.34 -7.92
C GLY A 66 -57.52 -29.07 -8.73
N GLU A 67 -57.53 -29.02 -10.06
CA GLU A 67 -57.99 -29.95 -11.08
C GLU A 67 -57.52 -29.47 -12.49
N LYS A 68 -57.55 -30.37 -13.47
CA LYS A 68 -57.07 -30.22 -14.87
C LYS A 68 -57.97 -29.33 -15.73
N THR A 69 -57.42 -28.76 -16.81
CA THR A 69 -58.10 -28.75 -18.13
C THR A 69 -57.14 -28.53 -19.30
N THR A 70 -57.36 -29.31 -20.35
CA THR A 70 -56.65 -29.45 -21.63
C THR A 70 -57.45 -28.82 -22.78
N SER A 71 -56.77 -28.28 -23.81
CA SER A 71 -57.18 -28.31 -25.25
C SER A 71 -55.98 -27.87 -26.12
N LEU A 72 -55.37 -28.73 -26.97
CA LEU A 72 -55.70 -29.16 -28.36
C LEU A 72 -55.55 -28.03 -29.41
N GLN A 73 -54.41 -27.95 -30.13
CA GLN A 73 -54.08 -28.44 -31.51
C GLN A 73 -54.62 -27.54 -32.65
N ILE A 74 -53.99 -27.32 -33.83
CA ILE A 74 -53.64 -28.20 -34.98
C ILE A 74 -52.85 -27.30 -36.00
N SER A 75 -51.59 -27.57 -36.40
CA SER A 75 -51.03 -28.29 -37.59
C SER A 75 -50.95 -27.55 -38.95
N SER A 76 -49.80 -27.62 -39.66
CA SER A 76 -49.69 -27.94 -41.12
C SER A 76 -48.23 -27.85 -41.69
N VAL A 77 -47.55 -28.99 -41.98
CA VAL A 77 -47.06 -29.56 -43.29
C VAL A 77 -45.99 -28.75 -44.07
N GLY A 78 -44.82 -29.25 -44.56
CA GLY A 78 -44.18 -30.58 -44.58
C GLY A 78 -42.81 -30.63 -45.35
N GLN A 79 -41.99 -31.67 -45.04
CA GLN A 79 -41.03 -32.51 -45.85
C GLN A 79 -39.84 -31.89 -46.66
N LEU A 80 -38.61 -32.44 -46.82
CA LEU A 80 -37.82 -33.64 -46.39
C LEU A 80 -36.28 -33.38 -46.74
N PRO A 81 -35.30 -34.32 -46.72
CA PRO A 81 -34.22 -34.46 -45.71
C PRO A 81 -32.76 -34.35 -46.24
N HIS A 82 -31.78 -34.17 -45.35
CA HIS A 82 -30.46 -34.82 -45.50
C HIS A 82 -29.87 -35.18 -44.14
N ARG A 83 -29.56 -36.47 -43.99
CA ARG A 83 -28.90 -37.12 -42.85
C ARG A 83 -27.55 -36.46 -42.54
N PHE A 84 -27.32 -36.11 -41.28
CA PHE A 84 -26.06 -36.44 -40.60
C PHE A 84 -26.36 -36.82 -39.15
N SER A 85 -26.03 -38.07 -38.84
CA SER A 85 -26.07 -38.66 -37.50
C SER A 85 -24.88 -38.14 -36.70
N ALA A 86 -25.16 -37.44 -35.60
CA ALA A 86 -24.21 -37.23 -34.51
C ALA A 86 -24.91 -37.65 -33.22
N TRP A 87 -24.28 -38.60 -32.54
CA TRP A 87 -24.77 -39.23 -31.33
C TRP A 87 -24.89 -38.22 -30.19
N ASN A 88 -26.11 -37.91 -29.75
CA ASN A 88 -26.35 -37.24 -28.47
C ASN A 88 -26.41 -38.28 -27.34
N ALA A 89 -25.25 -38.59 -26.77
CA ALA A 89 -25.19 -39.21 -25.45
C ALA A 89 -25.31 -38.10 -24.39
N GLN A 90 -26.54 -37.83 -23.92
CA GLN A 90 -26.76 -37.05 -22.70
C GLN A 90 -26.26 -37.83 -21.49
N ILE A 91 -25.00 -37.63 -21.13
CA ILE A 91 -24.49 -37.96 -19.80
C ILE A 91 -24.83 -36.77 -18.90
N ILE A 92 -25.97 -36.82 -18.22
CA ILE A 92 -26.25 -35.95 -17.08
C ILE A 92 -25.37 -36.44 -15.93
N ARG A 93 -24.18 -35.86 -15.79
CA ARG A 93 -23.40 -35.91 -14.55
C ARG A 93 -23.73 -34.66 -13.76
N SER A 94 -24.61 -34.80 -12.78
CA SER A 94 -24.79 -33.83 -11.71
C SER A 94 -23.51 -33.78 -10.88
N PHE A 95 -22.61 -32.85 -11.18
CA PHE A 95 -21.49 -32.55 -10.30
C PHE A 95 -22.06 -31.88 -9.05
N HIS A 96 -22.11 -32.62 -7.95
CA HIS A 96 -22.21 -32.03 -6.62
C HIS A 96 -20.88 -31.37 -6.29
N THR A 97 -20.83 -30.04 -6.35
CA THR A 97 -19.78 -29.29 -5.66
C THR A 97 -20.11 -29.33 -4.16
N PRO A 98 -19.22 -29.84 -3.29
CA PRO A 98 -19.42 -29.70 -1.85
C PRO A 98 -19.57 -28.21 -1.49
N PRO A 99 -20.31 -27.87 -0.42
CA PRO A 99 -20.41 -26.48 0.02
C PRO A 99 -18.99 -25.93 0.17
N SER A 100 -18.76 -24.72 -0.34
CA SER A 100 -17.47 -24.06 -0.22
C SER A 100 -17.07 -24.11 1.25
N LEU A 101 -16.04 -24.90 1.59
CA LEU A 101 -15.31 -24.69 2.81
C LEU A 101 -14.91 -23.22 2.74
N GLN A 102 -15.51 -22.38 3.60
CA GLN A 102 -15.04 -21.02 3.79
C GLN A 102 -13.58 -21.18 4.18
N ALA A 103 -12.68 -20.97 3.21
CA ALA A 103 -11.28 -20.87 3.50
C ALA A 103 -11.16 -19.83 4.63
N ALA A 104 -10.33 -20.11 5.63
CA ALA A 104 -9.99 -19.11 6.63
C ALA A 104 -9.73 -17.78 5.89
N PRO A 105 -10.18 -16.64 6.44
CA PRO A 105 -10.09 -15.36 5.73
C PRO A 105 -8.72 -15.26 5.09
N VAL A 106 -8.66 -15.05 3.78
CA VAL A 106 -7.43 -15.12 2.99
C VAL A 106 -6.22 -14.44 3.70
N PRO A 107 -6.39 -13.31 4.42
CA PRO A 107 -5.34 -12.73 5.25
C PRO A 107 -4.76 -13.66 6.35
N LEU A 108 -5.60 -14.38 7.11
CA LEU A 108 -5.18 -15.30 8.18
C LEU A 108 -4.38 -16.49 7.62
N PHE A 109 -4.78 -17.00 6.46
CA PHE A 109 -4.04 -18.05 5.77
C PHE A 109 -2.64 -17.54 5.37
N TRP A 110 -2.54 -16.34 4.79
CA TRP A 110 -1.25 -15.75 4.41
C TRP A 110 -0.32 -15.48 5.59
N ILE A 111 -0.85 -15.12 6.77
CA ILE A 111 -0.07 -14.92 8.00
C ILE A 111 0.69 -16.19 8.39
N ILE A 112 0.10 -17.37 8.19
CA ILE A 112 0.74 -18.66 8.51
C ILE A 112 1.62 -19.13 7.35
N VAL A 113 1.15 -18.95 6.11
CA VAL A 113 1.81 -19.48 4.92
C VAL A 113 3.14 -18.79 4.63
N LYS A 114 3.23 -17.46 4.75
CA LYS A 114 4.49 -16.74 4.46
C LYS A 114 5.67 -17.20 5.33
N PRO A 115 5.58 -17.28 6.68
CA PRO A 115 6.69 -17.77 7.48
C PRO A 115 6.99 -19.26 7.22
N ALA A 116 5.95 -20.07 6.98
CA ALA A 116 6.12 -21.48 6.64
C ALA A 116 6.89 -21.68 5.31
N GLN A 117 6.58 -20.88 4.28
CA GLN A 117 7.29 -20.90 2.98
C GLN A 117 8.77 -20.55 3.13
N LYS A 118 9.10 -19.51 3.92
CA LYS A 118 10.49 -19.14 4.19
C LYS A 118 11.24 -20.23 4.94
N LEU A 119 10.62 -20.82 5.97
CA LEU A 119 11.21 -21.94 6.71
C LEU A 119 11.44 -23.16 5.81
N PHE A 120 10.46 -23.48 4.95
CA PHE A 120 10.59 -24.55 3.98
C PHE A 120 11.77 -24.30 3.01
N ALA A 121 11.89 -23.08 2.48
CA ALA A 121 13.00 -22.70 1.58
C ALA A 121 14.38 -22.87 2.26
N ILE A 122 14.48 -22.51 3.55
CA ILE A 122 15.67 -22.68 4.39
C ILE A 122 16.00 -24.17 4.59
N ILE A 123 15.02 -24.97 5.02
CA ILE A 123 15.18 -26.41 5.27
C ILE A 123 15.59 -27.12 3.97
N LEU A 124 14.94 -26.79 2.85
CA LEU A 124 15.23 -27.36 1.55
C LEU A 124 16.66 -27.04 1.12
N GLY A 125 17.08 -25.77 1.19
CA GLY A 125 18.45 -25.37 0.87
C GLY A 125 19.48 -26.07 1.75
N ARG A 126 19.25 -26.10 3.07
CA ARG A 126 20.13 -26.79 4.02
C ARG A 126 20.21 -28.29 3.74
N SER A 127 19.10 -28.93 3.41
CA SER A 127 19.02 -30.35 3.07
C SER A 127 19.84 -30.67 1.82
N ILE A 128 19.68 -29.87 0.75
CA ILE A 128 20.46 -30.00 -0.50
C ILE A 128 21.97 -29.92 -0.19
N ARG A 129 22.39 -28.93 0.60
CA ARG A 129 23.79 -28.74 0.96
C ARG A 129 24.34 -29.93 1.76
N ASN A 130 23.57 -30.42 2.74
CA ASN A 130 23.99 -31.52 3.61
C ASN A 130 24.06 -32.83 2.83
N TRP A 131 23.08 -33.10 1.97
CA TRP A 131 23.09 -34.23 1.05
C TRP A 131 24.31 -34.19 0.13
N TRP A 132 24.62 -33.03 -0.45
CA TRP A 132 25.82 -32.85 -1.28
C TRP A 132 27.12 -33.12 -0.51
N LYS A 133 27.20 -32.64 0.75
CA LYS A 133 28.34 -32.90 1.65
C LYS A 133 28.46 -34.36 2.09
N ALA A 134 27.35 -35.08 2.21
CA ALA A 134 27.35 -36.49 2.60
C ALA A 134 27.76 -37.45 1.47
N LEU A 135 27.68 -37.01 0.20
CA LEU A 135 28.08 -37.83 -0.94
C LEU A 135 29.60 -38.10 -0.95
N PRO A 136 30.03 -39.37 -1.12
CA PRO A 136 31.45 -39.70 -1.31
C PRO A 136 31.99 -39.11 -2.64
N PRO A 137 33.31 -38.86 -2.73
CA PRO A 137 33.91 -38.10 -3.84
C PRO A 137 33.67 -38.74 -5.20
N ASN A 138 33.72 -40.07 -5.31
CA ASN A 138 33.41 -40.81 -6.54
C ASN A 138 31.98 -40.54 -7.04
N LYS A 139 30.98 -40.51 -6.16
CA LYS A 139 29.60 -40.22 -6.53
C LYS A 139 29.41 -38.76 -6.92
N ARG A 140 30.14 -37.82 -6.29
CA ARG A 140 30.10 -36.40 -6.69
C ARG A 140 30.62 -36.20 -8.11
N GLU A 141 31.72 -36.86 -8.48
CA GLU A 141 32.24 -36.80 -9.84
C GLU A 141 31.26 -37.41 -10.85
N LEU A 142 30.63 -38.55 -10.53
CA LEU A 142 29.56 -39.12 -11.37
C LEU A 142 28.37 -38.16 -11.56
N PHE A 143 27.95 -37.44 -10.50
CA PHE A 143 26.91 -36.42 -10.61
C PHE A 143 27.35 -35.25 -11.49
N LYS A 144 28.58 -34.76 -11.35
CA LYS A 144 29.13 -33.69 -12.19
C LYS A 144 29.23 -34.12 -13.65
N GLU A 145 29.67 -35.35 -13.92
CA GLU A 145 29.74 -35.92 -15.26
C GLU A 145 28.36 -36.11 -15.86
N SER A 146 27.40 -36.62 -15.09
CA SER A 146 26.00 -36.74 -15.51
C SER A 146 25.39 -35.37 -15.82
N ALA A 147 25.63 -34.37 -14.97
CA ALA A 147 25.22 -32.99 -15.21
C ALA A 147 25.88 -32.40 -16.46
N ARG A 148 27.16 -32.68 -16.70
CA ARG A 148 27.89 -32.23 -17.90
C ARG A 148 27.38 -32.91 -19.18
N LYS A 149 27.06 -34.21 -19.10
CA LYS A 149 26.48 -34.99 -20.20
C LYS A 149 25.06 -34.52 -20.54
N ASN A 150 24.26 -34.23 -19.51
CA ASN A 150 22.88 -33.77 -19.63
C ASN A 150 22.73 -32.25 -19.61
N LYS A 151 23.83 -31.48 -19.75
CA LYS A 151 23.82 -30.02 -19.59
C LYS A 151 22.79 -29.32 -20.47
N TRP A 152 22.59 -29.81 -21.69
CA TRP A 152 21.60 -29.28 -22.62
C TRP A 152 20.16 -29.59 -22.18
N LYS A 153 19.90 -30.75 -21.58
CA LYS A 153 18.56 -31.09 -21.04
C LYS A 153 18.24 -30.24 -19.82
N ILE A 154 19.22 -30.03 -18.93
CA ILE A 154 19.08 -29.17 -17.75
C ILE A 154 18.85 -27.72 -18.20
N LEU A 155 19.66 -27.25 -19.16
CA LEU A 155 19.50 -25.91 -19.73
C LEU A 155 18.12 -25.73 -20.35
N LEU A 156 17.66 -26.68 -21.19
CA LEU A 156 16.31 -26.64 -21.77
C LEU A 156 15.21 -26.63 -20.70
N GLY A 157 15.35 -27.41 -19.63
CA GLY A 157 14.39 -27.42 -18.52
C GLY A 157 14.34 -26.08 -17.77
N VAL A 158 15.50 -25.52 -17.42
CA VAL A 158 15.58 -24.21 -16.75
C VAL A 158 15.10 -23.09 -17.66
N SER A 159 15.48 -23.11 -18.94
CA SER A 159 15.01 -22.15 -19.94
C SER A 159 13.51 -22.25 -20.15
N SER A 160 12.91 -23.44 -20.18
CA SER A 160 11.46 -23.61 -20.29
C SER A 160 10.74 -22.99 -19.09
N LEU A 161 11.25 -23.18 -17.87
CA LEU A 161 10.69 -22.54 -16.67
C LEU A 161 10.86 -21.01 -16.71
N GLY A 162 12.02 -20.54 -17.19
CA GLY A 162 12.27 -19.12 -17.42
C GLY A 162 11.30 -18.51 -18.43
N VAL A 163 11.02 -19.20 -19.54
CA VAL A 163 10.03 -18.77 -20.55
C VAL A 163 8.63 -18.70 -19.95
N LEU A 164 8.22 -19.69 -19.15
CA LEU A 164 6.93 -19.65 -18.46
C LEU A 164 6.82 -18.47 -17.49
N PHE A 165 7.88 -18.18 -16.75
CA PHE A 165 7.92 -17.04 -15.83
C PHE A 165 7.87 -15.69 -16.58
N VAL A 166 8.61 -15.58 -17.68
CA VAL A 166 8.59 -14.39 -18.54
C VAL A 166 7.21 -14.22 -19.18
N MET A 167 6.60 -15.30 -19.68
CA MET A 167 5.23 -15.29 -20.20
C MET A 167 4.26 -14.82 -19.12
N PHE A 168 4.35 -15.36 -17.90
CA PHE A 168 3.55 -14.94 -16.76
C PHE A 168 3.71 -13.44 -16.47
N TYR A 169 4.94 -12.92 -16.46
CA TYR A 169 5.19 -11.49 -16.24
C TYR A 169 4.47 -10.65 -17.30
N PHE A 170 4.66 -10.95 -18.59
CA PHE A 170 4.07 -10.19 -19.68
C PHE A 170 2.54 -10.30 -19.78
N THR A 171 1.94 -11.44 -19.42
CA THR A 171 0.48 -11.60 -19.43
C THR A 171 -0.22 -10.86 -18.29
N HIS A 172 0.51 -10.45 -17.25
CA HIS A 172 -0.01 -9.71 -16.10
C HIS A 172 0.41 -8.23 -16.10
N LEU A 173 0.93 -7.74 -17.24
CA LEU A 173 1.15 -6.31 -17.43
C LEU A 173 -0.16 -5.65 -17.84
N GLU A 174 -0.54 -4.60 -17.11
CA GLU A 174 -1.66 -3.73 -17.42
C GLU A 174 -1.16 -2.27 -17.50
N GLU A 175 -1.94 -1.41 -18.14
CA GLU A 175 -1.71 0.04 -18.09
C GLU A 175 -2.55 0.69 -16.99
N THR A 176 -1.99 1.69 -16.32
CA THR A 176 -2.73 2.50 -15.34
C THR A 176 -3.81 3.33 -16.03
N PRO A 177 -4.96 3.54 -15.36
CA PRO A 177 -5.91 4.53 -15.83
C PRO A 177 -5.28 5.93 -15.76
N VAL A 178 -5.68 6.86 -16.62
CA VAL A 178 -5.18 8.25 -16.70
C VAL A 178 -3.77 8.40 -17.27
N THR A 179 -2.75 7.75 -16.71
CA THR A 179 -1.34 8.00 -17.08
C THR A 179 -0.79 7.06 -18.16
N GLY A 180 -1.40 5.88 -18.37
CA GLY A 180 -0.95 4.89 -19.36
C GLY A 180 0.38 4.20 -18.99
N ARG A 181 0.80 4.26 -17.73
CA ARG A 181 2.03 3.62 -17.25
C ARG A 181 1.82 2.11 -17.15
N THR A 182 2.74 1.34 -17.70
CA THR A 182 2.73 -0.12 -17.55
C THR A 182 3.04 -0.53 -16.11
N ARG A 183 2.28 -1.48 -15.58
CA ARG A 183 2.39 -2.01 -14.22
C ARG A 183 2.11 -3.50 -14.18
N LEU A 184 2.61 -4.17 -13.14
CA LEU A 184 2.34 -5.59 -12.90
C LEU A 184 1.13 -5.74 -11.95
N LEU A 185 0.07 -6.40 -12.41
CA LEU A 185 -1.10 -6.71 -11.61
C LEU A 185 -1.31 -8.22 -11.52
N VAL A 186 -0.91 -8.82 -10.39
CA VAL A 186 -0.99 -10.27 -10.16
C VAL A 186 -2.36 -10.64 -9.57
N PHE A 187 -2.95 -9.74 -8.78
CA PHE A 187 -4.25 -9.96 -8.16
C PHE A 187 -5.36 -9.48 -9.09
N GLY A 188 -6.36 -10.34 -9.32
CA GLY A 188 -7.60 -9.93 -9.96
C GLY A 188 -8.34 -8.88 -9.13
N LYS A 189 -9.04 -7.96 -9.81
CA LYS A 189 -9.74 -6.83 -9.19
C LYS A 189 -10.74 -7.26 -8.11
N GLU A 190 -11.48 -8.36 -8.33
CA GLU A 190 -12.43 -8.87 -7.34
C GLU A 190 -11.76 -9.33 -6.04
N HIS A 191 -10.61 -10.00 -6.14
CA HIS A 191 -9.88 -10.44 -4.95
C HIS A 191 -9.41 -9.26 -4.11
N PHE A 192 -8.94 -8.21 -4.79
CA PHE A 192 -8.51 -7.00 -4.11
C PHE A 192 -9.67 -6.22 -3.50
N ARG A 193 -10.86 -6.28 -4.11
CA ARG A 193 -12.09 -5.69 -3.57
C ARG A 193 -12.55 -6.38 -2.28
N GLU A 194 -12.47 -7.71 -2.21
CA GLU A 194 -12.70 -8.46 -0.98
C GLU A 194 -11.69 -8.09 0.12
N LEU A 195 -10.41 -7.99 -0.23
CA LEU A 195 -9.37 -7.58 0.71
C LEU A 195 -9.62 -6.17 1.26
N SER A 196 -10.03 -5.24 0.38
CA SER A 196 -10.39 -3.87 0.73
C SER A 196 -11.60 -3.81 1.67
N GLN A 197 -12.57 -4.71 1.50
CA GLN A 197 -13.73 -4.80 2.39
C GLN A 197 -13.32 -5.27 3.79
N ILE A 198 -12.44 -6.27 3.88
CA ILE A 198 -11.92 -6.73 5.18
C ILE A 198 -11.14 -5.61 5.87
N GLU A 199 -10.30 -4.89 5.13
CA GLU A 199 -9.56 -3.74 5.66
C GLU A 199 -10.50 -2.63 6.14
N TYR A 200 -11.56 -2.34 5.38
CA TYR A 200 -12.59 -1.40 5.80
C TYR A 200 -13.25 -1.81 7.11
N ASP A 201 -13.69 -3.06 7.25
CA ASP A 201 -14.35 -3.55 8.46
C ASP A 201 -13.42 -3.43 9.68
N MET A 202 -12.11 -3.66 9.49
CA MET A 202 -11.10 -3.47 10.54
C MET A 202 -10.98 -2.01 10.98
N TRP A 203 -10.93 -1.07 10.04
CA TRP A 203 -10.84 0.36 10.35
C TRP A 203 -12.11 0.89 11.01
N MET A 204 -13.27 0.40 10.58
CA MET A 204 -14.55 0.75 11.20
C MET A 204 -14.60 0.32 12.66
N GLU A 205 -14.08 -0.86 12.99
CA GLU A 205 -14.02 -1.31 14.38
C GLU A 205 -12.98 -0.52 15.20
N GLU A 206 -11.80 -0.25 14.63
CA GLU A 206 -10.75 0.54 15.30
C GLU A 206 -11.20 1.97 15.64
N PHE A 207 -11.90 2.63 14.72
CA PHE A 207 -12.29 4.04 14.87
C PHE A 207 -13.74 4.26 15.29
N LYS A 208 -14.48 3.21 15.58
CA LYS A 208 -15.93 3.24 15.90
C LYS A 208 -16.33 4.33 16.90
N SER A 209 -15.54 4.54 17.95
CA SER A 209 -15.82 5.52 19.02
C SER A 209 -15.29 6.93 18.74
N LYS A 210 -14.55 7.11 17.64
CA LYS A 210 -13.87 8.36 17.26
C LYS A 210 -14.42 8.97 15.97
N MET A 211 -15.38 8.32 15.31
CA MET A 211 -16.01 8.86 14.11
C MET A 211 -16.85 10.09 14.45
N LEU A 212 -16.61 11.18 13.72
CA LEU A 212 -17.47 12.36 13.79
C LEU A 212 -18.81 12.09 13.09
N PRO A 213 -19.92 12.65 13.60
CA PRO A 213 -21.21 12.55 12.94
C PRO A 213 -21.25 13.38 11.65
N GLU A 214 -22.14 13.03 10.72
CA GLU A 214 -22.35 13.75 9.45
C GLU A 214 -22.80 15.22 9.65
N THR A 215 -23.33 15.54 10.83
CA THR A 215 -23.72 16.90 11.22
C THR A 215 -22.55 17.80 11.63
N ASP A 216 -21.35 17.24 11.86
CA ASP A 216 -20.16 18.02 12.22
C ASP A 216 -19.68 18.86 11.02
N ALA A 217 -19.33 20.12 11.27
CA ALA A 217 -18.87 21.03 10.21
C ALA A 217 -17.61 20.50 9.49
N ARG A 218 -16.72 19.80 10.22
CA ARG A 218 -15.51 19.18 9.65
C ARG A 218 -15.88 18.07 8.67
N TYR A 219 -16.88 17.26 9.01
CA TYR A 219 -17.41 16.23 8.11
C TYR A 219 -17.95 16.85 6.83
N GLN A 220 -18.81 17.86 6.95
CA GLN A 220 -19.45 18.53 5.81
C GLN A 220 -18.45 19.21 4.87
N VAL A 221 -17.36 19.75 5.41
CA VAL A 221 -16.27 20.31 4.60
C VAL A 221 -15.60 19.21 3.78
N VAL A 222 -15.23 18.08 4.40
CA VAL A 222 -14.59 16.96 3.70
C VAL A 222 -15.53 16.38 2.65
N GLU A 223 -16.80 16.14 3.01
CA GLU A 223 -17.82 15.65 2.09
C GLU A 223 -17.98 16.57 0.86
N ARG A 224 -18.03 17.88 1.07
CA ARG A 224 -18.12 18.86 -0.03
C ARG A 224 -16.89 18.82 -0.93
N VAL A 225 -15.69 18.71 -0.36
CA VAL A 225 -14.44 18.64 -1.14
C VAL A 225 -14.38 17.36 -1.96
N VAL A 226 -14.62 16.20 -1.34
CA VAL A 226 -14.63 14.91 -2.03
C VAL A 226 -15.71 14.87 -3.11
N GLY A 227 -16.91 15.35 -2.81
CA GLY A 227 -18.00 15.44 -3.77
C GLY A 227 -17.65 16.34 -4.96
N HIS A 228 -17.05 17.50 -4.72
CA HIS A 228 -16.62 18.44 -5.76
C HIS A 228 -15.49 17.86 -6.63
N LEU A 229 -14.51 17.19 -6.02
CA LEU A 229 -13.44 16.47 -6.73
C LEU A 229 -14.00 15.35 -7.60
N SER A 230 -14.92 14.53 -7.06
CA SER A 230 -15.54 13.43 -7.78
C SER A 230 -16.36 13.93 -8.98
N GLU A 231 -17.23 14.93 -8.77
CA GLU A 231 -18.10 15.45 -9.83
C GLU A 231 -17.28 16.12 -10.95
N SER A 232 -16.23 16.86 -10.60
CA SER A 232 -15.35 17.53 -11.57
C SER A 232 -14.47 16.55 -12.37
N ASN A 233 -14.39 15.30 -11.95
CA ASN A 233 -13.56 14.25 -12.57
C ASN A 233 -14.39 13.05 -13.06
N LYS A 234 -15.71 13.19 -13.18
CA LYS A 234 -16.63 12.12 -13.60
C LYS A 234 -16.43 11.60 -15.02
N ASP A 235 -15.71 12.35 -15.86
CA ASP A 235 -15.28 11.93 -17.21
C ASP A 235 -14.28 10.77 -17.16
N ILE A 236 -13.64 10.52 -16.00
CA ILE A 236 -12.76 9.39 -15.77
C ILE A 236 -13.62 8.21 -15.27
N PRO A 237 -13.74 7.11 -16.04
CA PRO A 237 -14.64 6.01 -15.69
C PRO A 237 -14.38 5.45 -14.30
N GLN A 238 -13.10 5.34 -13.90
CA GLN A 238 -12.66 4.82 -12.61
C GLN A 238 -13.11 5.71 -11.43
N VAL A 239 -13.19 7.03 -11.62
CA VAL A 239 -13.72 7.95 -10.60
C VAL A 239 -15.24 7.76 -10.47
N SER A 240 -15.94 7.70 -11.61
CA SER A 240 -17.41 7.57 -11.63
C SER A 240 -17.93 6.19 -11.19
N ALA A 241 -17.11 5.15 -11.32
CA ALA A 241 -17.46 3.79 -10.94
C ALA A 241 -17.41 3.55 -9.42
N LEU A 242 -16.68 4.40 -8.69
CA LEU A 242 -16.52 4.28 -7.25
C LEU A 242 -17.59 5.10 -6.51
N LYS A 243 -18.16 4.51 -5.45
CA LYS A 243 -19.01 5.23 -4.51
C LYS A 243 -18.14 5.77 -3.37
N TRP A 244 -17.94 7.07 -3.36
CA TRP A 244 -17.18 7.75 -2.31
C TRP A 244 -17.98 7.82 -1.01
N VAL A 245 -17.44 7.26 0.06
CA VAL A 245 -18.03 7.32 1.41
C VAL A 245 -17.02 7.93 2.35
N ILE A 246 -17.42 8.98 3.06
CA ILE A 246 -16.52 9.80 3.88
C ILE A 246 -16.62 9.39 5.34
N HIS A 247 -15.47 9.26 5.99
CA HIS A 247 -15.29 9.01 7.41
C HIS A 247 -14.29 10.03 7.96
N VAL A 248 -14.69 10.81 8.97
CA VAL A 248 -13.79 11.73 9.66
C VAL A 248 -13.52 11.23 11.06
N VAL A 249 -12.24 10.96 11.34
CA VAL A 249 -11.76 10.36 12.59
C VAL A 249 -11.22 11.47 13.49
N ASP A 250 -11.76 11.59 14.70
CA ASP A 250 -11.30 12.55 15.71
C ASP A 250 -9.99 12.10 16.37
N GLU A 251 -8.90 12.25 15.62
CA GLU A 251 -7.55 11.96 16.07
C GLU A 251 -6.58 13.08 15.65
N PRO A 252 -5.62 13.44 16.54
CA PRO A 252 -4.67 14.53 16.28
C PRO A 252 -3.60 14.17 15.23
N GLY A 253 -3.57 12.92 14.75
CA GLY A 253 -2.66 12.50 13.69
C GLY A 253 -2.91 13.27 12.39
N VAL A 254 -1.85 13.77 11.76
CA VAL A 254 -1.93 14.37 10.41
C VAL A 254 -1.92 13.20 9.42
N ASN A 255 -3.11 12.78 8.99
CA ASN A 255 -3.27 11.66 8.07
C ASN A 255 -4.61 11.71 7.29
N ALA A 256 -4.62 11.10 6.12
CA ALA A 256 -5.79 10.69 5.37
C ALA A 256 -5.43 9.43 4.58
N PHE A 257 -6.42 8.62 4.23
CA PHE A 257 -6.21 7.55 3.26
C PHE A 257 -7.51 7.18 2.58
N VAL A 258 -7.40 6.63 1.37
CA VAL A 258 -8.56 6.16 0.61
C VAL A 258 -8.39 4.69 0.28
N LEU A 259 -9.38 3.89 0.67
CA LEU A 259 -9.41 2.49 0.32
C LEU A 259 -9.85 2.29 -1.13
N PRO A 260 -9.41 1.20 -1.79
CA PRO A 260 -9.70 0.92 -3.21
C PRO A 260 -11.20 0.81 -3.54
N ASN A 261 -12.05 0.57 -2.53
CA ASN A 261 -13.50 0.52 -2.66
C ASN A 261 -14.20 1.88 -2.43
N GLY A 262 -13.45 2.99 -2.40
CA GLY A 262 -13.98 4.36 -2.31
C GLY A 262 -14.24 4.85 -0.88
N GLN A 263 -13.77 4.15 0.15
CA GLN A 263 -13.90 4.58 1.54
C GLN A 263 -12.79 5.59 1.88
N VAL A 264 -13.16 6.81 2.21
CA VAL A 264 -12.25 7.93 2.48
C VAL A 264 -12.17 8.13 3.98
N PHE A 265 -10.97 8.06 4.56
CA PHE A 265 -10.71 8.34 5.96
C PHE A 265 -9.87 9.61 6.10
N VAL A 266 -10.33 10.56 6.91
CA VAL A 266 -9.64 11.84 7.14
C VAL A 266 -9.52 12.10 8.64
N PHE A 267 -8.33 12.45 9.11
CA PHE A 267 -8.07 12.68 10.53
C PHE A 267 -8.21 14.17 10.86
N THR A 268 -8.75 14.50 12.02
CA THR A 268 -8.90 15.91 12.45
C THR A 268 -7.56 16.62 12.57
N GLY A 269 -6.48 15.91 12.87
CA GLY A 269 -5.11 16.42 12.79
C GLY A 269 -4.72 16.94 11.40
N LEU A 270 -5.14 16.27 10.32
CA LEU A 270 -4.90 16.77 8.96
C LEU A 270 -5.68 18.05 8.69
N LEU A 271 -6.95 18.10 9.10
CA LEU A 271 -7.80 19.29 8.95
C LEU A 271 -7.24 20.51 9.69
N ASN A 272 -6.54 20.27 10.81
CA ASN A 272 -5.85 21.32 11.56
C ASN A 272 -4.50 21.72 10.94
N ALA A 273 -3.90 20.87 10.12
CA ALA A 273 -2.60 21.12 9.48
C ALA A 273 -2.72 21.89 8.17
N VAL A 274 -3.82 21.72 7.43
CA VAL A 274 -4.08 22.45 6.18
C VAL A 274 -4.46 23.91 6.47
N SER A 275 -3.95 24.82 5.66
CA SER A 275 -4.19 26.26 5.81
C SER A 275 -5.47 26.74 5.12
N ASP A 276 -5.90 26.03 4.08
CA ASP A 276 -7.05 26.40 3.27
C ASP A 276 -7.68 25.19 2.56
N ILE A 277 -8.81 25.44 1.90
CA ILE A 277 -9.57 24.44 1.17
C ILE A 277 -8.80 23.91 -0.06
N HIS A 278 -7.87 24.68 -0.62
CA HIS A 278 -7.10 24.29 -1.80
C HIS A 278 -6.04 23.25 -1.45
N GLN A 279 -5.35 23.42 -0.32
CA GLN A 279 -4.45 22.41 0.23
C GLN A 279 -5.21 21.11 0.54
N LEU A 280 -6.35 21.21 1.22
CA LEU A 280 -7.18 20.04 1.52
C LEU A 280 -7.63 19.32 0.24
N SER A 281 -8.07 20.07 -0.77
CA SER A 281 -8.53 19.50 -2.04
C SER A 281 -7.40 18.82 -2.82
N PHE A 282 -6.18 19.36 -2.77
CA PHE A 282 -5.03 18.67 -3.38
C PHE A 282 -4.69 17.37 -2.65
N ILE A 283 -4.66 17.36 -1.31
CA ILE A 283 -4.35 16.17 -0.51
C ILE A 283 -5.40 15.07 -0.73
N LEU A 284 -6.69 15.43 -0.73
CA LEU A 284 -7.76 14.48 -1.02
C LEU A 284 -7.75 14.04 -2.49
N GLY A 285 -7.37 14.94 -3.42
CA GLY A 285 -7.14 14.58 -4.82
C GLY A 285 -6.02 13.57 -5.00
N HIS A 286 -4.93 13.70 -4.23
CA HIS A 286 -3.81 12.76 -4.16
C HIS A 286 -4.25 11.38 -3.65
N GLU A 287 -5.06 11.34 -2.59
CA GLU A 287 -5.60 10.07 -2.08
C GLU A 287 -6.59 9.40 -3.04
N ILE A 288 -7.47 10.19 -3.67
CA ILE A 288 -8.36 9.70 -4.72
C ILE A 288 -7.54 9.16 -5.89
N ALA A 289 -6.41 9.81 -6.25
CA ALA A 289 -5.52 9.31 -7.28
C ALA A 289 -4.92 7.95 -6.91
N HIS A 290 -4.48 7.73 -5.65
CA HIS A 290 -4.02 6.41 -5.20
C HIS A 290 -5.07 5.31 -5.39
N ALA A 291 -6.34 5.61 -5.08
CA ALA A 291 -7.44 4.66 -5.23
C ALA A 291 -7.80 4.40 -6.70
N VAL A 292 -7.92 5.46 -7.50
CA VAL A 292 -8.24 5.40 -8.94
C VAL A 292 -7.15 4.67 -9.71
N LEU A 293 -5.87 4.94 -9.38
CA LEU A 293 -4.72 4.27 -9.96
C LEU A 293 -4.47 2.91 -9.31
N GLU A 294 -5.30 2.43 -8.39
CA GLU A 294 -5.16 1.11 -7.74
C GLU A 294 -3.74 0.84 -7.20
N HIS A 295 -3.04 1.87 -6.68
CA HIS A 295 -1.64 1.79 -6.25
C HIS A 295 -1.43 0.73 -5.16
N ALA A 296 -2.41 0.52 -4.30
CA ALA A 296 -2.36 -0.53 -3.28
C ALA A 296 -2.37 -1.94 -3.90
N ALA A 297 -3.15 -2.18 -4.96
CA ALA A 297 -3.22 -3.46 -5.67
C ALA A 297 -1.92 -3.73 -6.43
N GLU A 298 -1.38 -2.70 -7.06
CA GLU A 298 -0.12 -2.72 -7.78
C GLU A 298 1.05 -3.02 -6.83
N LYS A 299 1.14 -2.29 -5.71
CA LYS A 299 2.19 -2.53 -4.69
C LYS A 299 2.09 -3.92 -4.09
N ALA A 300 0.88 -4.39 -3.76
CA ALA A 300 0.68 -5.75 -3.28
C ALA A 300 1.15 -6.78 -4.32
N SER A 301 0.78 -6.59 -5.60
CA SER A 301 1.19 -7.47 -6.70
C SER A 301 2.71 -7.55 -6.84
N LEU A 302 3.40 -6.40 -6.83
CA LEU A 302 4.86 -6.36 -6.91
C LEU A 302 5.51 -7.07 -5.71
N VAL A 303 5.06 -6.78 -4.49
CA VAL A 303 5.61 -7.41 -3.27
C VAL A 303 5.41 -8.92 -3.32
N HIS A 304 4.24 -9.41 -3.75
CA HIS A 304 4.00 -10.85 -3.89
C HIS A 304 4.89 -11.50 -4.96
N PHE A 305 5.10 -10.82 -6.08
CA PHE A 305 6.00 -11.27 -7.14
C PHE A 305 7.46 -11.34 -6.65
N LEU A 306 7.94 -10.29 -5.98
CA LEU A 306 9.29 -10.24 -5.40
C LEU A 306 9.47 -11.26 -4.27
N ASP A 307 8.46 -11.45 -3.41
CA ASP A 307 8.46 -12.46 -2.35
C ASP A 307 8.63 -13.86 -2.95
N PHE A 308 7.89 -14.19 -4.02
CA PHE A 308 8.04 -15.47 -4.71
C PHE A 308 9.46 -15.67 -5.24
N LEU A 309 10.01 -14.66 -5.91
CA LEU A 309 11.39 -14.70 -6.42
C LEU A 309 12.41 -14.80 -5.26
N SER A 310 12.14 -14.13 -4.14
CA SER A 310 12.98 -14.13 -2.94
C SER A 310 13.11 -15.53 -2.33
N LEU A 311 12.09 -16.39 -2.44
CA LEU A 311 12.13 -17.78 -1.96
C LEU A 311 13.12 -18.62 -2.75
N ILE A 312 13.20 -18.43 -4.07
CA ILE A 312 14.16 -19.10 -4.95
C ILE A 312 15.59 -18.72 -4.53
N PHE A 313 15.85 -17.42 -4.38
CA PHE A 313 17.16 -16.93 -3.92
C PHE A 313 17.50 -17.41 -2.51
N LEU A 314 16.54 -17.41 -1.60
CA LEU A 314 16.72 -17.89 -0.24
C LEU A 314 17.14 -19.36 -0.21
N THR A 315 16.46 -20.23 -0.97
CA THR A 315 16.86 -21.64 -1.10
C THR A 315 18.27 -21.78 -1.66
N MET A 316 18.64 -20.98 -2.68
CA MET A 316 19.98 -21.01 -3.26
C MET A 316 21.07 -20.57 -2.29
N ILE A 317 20.84 -19.50 -1.51
CA ILE A 317 21.77 -19.04 -0.48
C ILE A 317 22.03 -20.15 0.53
N TRP A 318 20.99 -20.80 1.04
CA TRP A 318 21.12 -21.88 2.02
C TRP A 318 21.73 -23.17 1.43
N ALA A 319 21.54 -23.41 0.12
CA ALA A 319 22.16 -24.53 -0.59
C ALA A 319 23.66 -24.33 -0.86
N ILE A 320 24.09 -23.11 -1.18
CA ILE A 320 25.48 -22.80 -1.59
C ILE A 320 26.36 -22.41 -0.40
N CYS A 321 25.86 -21.59 0.53
CA CYS A 321 26.68 -21.06 1.62
C CYS A 321 27.21 -22.20 2.51
N PRO A 322 28.53 -22.25 2.79
CA PRO A 322 29.13 -23.41 3.44
C PRO A 322 28.75 -23.56 4.92
N ARG A 323 28.34 -22.47 5.58
CA ARG A 323 27.93 -22.40 6.98
C ARG A 323 26.59 -21.67 7.12
N ASP A 324 25.81 -22.04 8.13
CA ASP A 324 24.51 -21.40 8.43
C ASP A 324 24.67 -19.91 8.77
N SER A 325 25.72 -19.54 9.52
CA SER A 325 25.99 -18.14 9.85
C SER A 325 26.18 -17.27 8.60
N LEU A 326 26.84 -17.79 7.56
CA LEU A 326 27.00 -17.08 6.29
C LEU A 326 25.70 -17.03 5.48
N ALA A 327 24.88 -18.08 5.54
CA ALA A 327 23.56 -18.09 4.90
C ALA A 327 22.62 -17.04 5.53
N VAL A 328 22.67 -16.88 6.86
CA VAL A 328 21.90 -15.85 7.58
C VAL A 328 22.35 -14.45 7.16
N VAL A 329 23.66 -14.19 7.05
CA VAL A 329 24.17 -12.92 6.53
C VAL A 329 23.73 -12.69 5.08
N GLY A 330 23.81 -13.72 4.23
CA GLY A 330 23.34 -13.65 2.85
C GLY A 330 21.85 -13.33 2.74
N GLN A 331 21.01 -13.94 3.57
CA GLN A 331 19.58 -13.63 3.66
C GLN A 331 19.34 -12.18 4.10
N TRP A 332 20.08 -11.68 5.09
CA TRP A 332 19.97 -10.29 5.53
C TRP A 332 20.37 -9.30 4.42
N ILE A 333 21.47 -9.59 3.70
CA ILE A 333 21.89 -8.80 2.54
C ILE A 333 20.80 -8.82 1.46
N GLN A 334 20.24 -9.99 1.14
CA GLN A 334 19.15 -10.13 0.17
C GLN A 334 17.94 -9.28 0.56
N SER A 335 17.50 -9.33 1.82
CA SER A 335 16.33 -8.56 2.26
C SER A 335 16.58 -7.05 2.16
N LYS A 336 17.79 -6.60 2.49
CA LYS A 336 18.16 -5.19 2.33
C LYS A 336 18.24 -4.79 0.87
N LEU A 337 18.81 -5.63 0.01
CA LEU A 337 18.85 -5.37 -1.42
C LEU A 337 17.44 -5.24 -2.00
N GLN A 338 16.50 -6.12 -1.60
CA GLN A 338 15.11 -6.04 -2.04
C GLN A 338 14.45 -4.71 -1.62
N GLU A 339 14.59 -4.33 -0.36
CA GLU A 339 14.06 -3.09 0.21
C GLU A 339 14.59 -1.86 -0.54
N PHE A 340 15.91 -1.79 -0.75
CA PHE A 340 16.57 -0.63 -1.35
C PHE A 340 16.42 -0.56 -2.87
N MET A 341 16.41 -1.69 -3.58
CA MET A 341 16.39 -1.72 -5.05
C MET A 341 14.98 -1.69 -5.63
N PHE A 342 13.98 -2.18 -4.89
CA PHE A 342 12.62 -2.32 -5.42
C PHE A 342 11.61 -1.54 -4.57
N ASP A 343 11.46 -1.88 -3.29
CA ASP A 343 10.32 -1.36 -2.50
C ASP A 343 10.33 0.17 -2.36
N ARG A 344 11.50 0.75 -2.06
CA ARG A 344 11.68 2.20 -1.91
C ARG A 344 11.51 2.97 -3.22
N PRO A 345 12.30 2.72 -4.28
CA PRO A 345 12.17 3.45 -5.54
C PRO A 345 10.80 3.26 -6.18
N TYR A 346 10.18 2.09 -6.02
CA TYR A 346 8.85 1.84 -6.55
C TYR A 346 7.75 2.59 -5.79
N SER A 347 7.78 2.58 -4.46
CA SER A 347 6.82 3.40 -3.67
C SER A 347 6.91 4.87 -4.08
N ARG A 348 8.13 5.35 -4.24
CA ARG A 348 8.48 6.66 -4.78
C ARG A 348 7.86 6.94 -6.17
N THR A 349 7.88 5.99 -7.11
CA THR A 349 7.21 6.18 -8.41
C THR A 349 5.70 6.30 -8.29
N LEU A 350 5.06 5.54 -7.38
CA LEU A 350 3.62 5.62 -7.14
C LEU A 350 3.23 6.97 -6.52
N GLU A 351 4.05 7.48 -5.60
CA GLU A 351 3.85 8.80 -4.99
C GLU A 351 3.93 9.94 -6.01
N ALA A 352 4.93 9.93 -6.90
CA ALA A 352 5.08 10.95 -7.95
C ALA A 352 3.93 10.90 -8.97
N GLU A 353 3.42 9.71 -9.25
CA GLU A 353 2.26 9.54 -10.12
C GLU A 353 0.96 10.03 -9.46
N ALA A 354 0.77 9.72 -8.18
CA ALA A 354 -0.36 10.22 -7.40
C ALA A 354 -0.31 11.75 -7.25
N ASP A 355 0.87 12.35 -7.04
CA ASP A 355 1.06 13.80 -7.01
C ASP A 355 0.61 14.43 -8.34
N LYS A 356 1.02 13.85 -9.47
CA LYS A 356 0.65 14.32 -10.81
C LYS A 356 -0.86 14.23 -11.04
N VAL A 357 -1.45 13.06 -10.82
CA VAL A 357 -2.88 12.84 -11.08
C VAL A 357 -3.74 13.60 -10.07
N GLY A 358 -3.34 13.69 -8.81
CA GLY A 358 -3.99 14.50 -7.78
C GLY A 358 -4.01 15.99 -8.13
N LEU A 359 -2.89 16.52 -8.67
CA LEU A 359 -2.85 17.87 -9.23
C LEU A 359 -3.82 18.06 -10.40
N GLN A 360 -3.92 17.09 -11.29
CA GLN A 360 -4.88 17.12 -12.41
C GLN A 360 -6.33 17.11 -11.90
N PHE A 361 -6.65 16.30 -10.90
CA PHE A 361 -7.98 16.24 -10.29
C PHE A 361 -8.36 17.56 -9.63
N ALA A 362 -7.44 18.14 -8.85
CA ALA A 362 -7.61 19.45 -8.23
C ALA A 362 -7.77 20.56 -9.29
N ALA A 363 -6.97 20.53 -10.36
CA ALA A 363 -7.08 21.48 -11.46
C ALA A 363 -8.46 21.45 -12.14
N LYS A 364 -8.97 20.25 -12.46
CA LYS A 364 -10.30 20.08 -13.05
C LYS A 364 -11.42 20.53 -12.12
N ALA A 365 -11.22 20.39 -10.81
CA ALA A 365 -12.11 20.92 -9.79
C ALA A 365 -11.95 22.44 -9.53
N CYS A 366 -11.19 23.15 -10.37
CA CYS A 366 -10.94 24.58 -10.23
C CYS A 366 -10.35 24.98 -8.87
N VAL A 367 -9.53 24.11 -8.27
CA VAL A 367 -8.72 24.37 -7.06
C VAL A 367 -7.45 25.14 -7.39
N ASP A 368 -7.04 26.08 -6.55
CA ASP A 368 -5.72 26.72 -6.69
C ASP A 368 -4.59 25.72 -6.44
N VAL A 369 -4.13 25.10 -7.52
CA VAL A 369 -3.06 24.09 -7.50
C VAL A 369 -1.73 24.64 -7.01
N ARG A 370 -1.54 25.97 -6.93
CA ARG A 370 -0.32 26.57 -6.37
C ARG A 370 -0.17 26.28 -4.87
N ALA A 371 -1.27 26.00 -4.17
CA ALA A 371 -1.26 25.68 -2.75
C ALA A 371 -0.64 24.28 -2.45
N SER A 372 -0.58 23.39 -3.45
CA SER A 372 -0.07 22.01 -3.31
C SER A 372 1.36 21.93 -2.76
N SER A 373 2.30 22.68 -3.35
CA SER A 373 3.71 22.66 -2.93
C SER A 373 3.91 23.36 -1.59
N VAL A 374 3.05 24.33 -1.25
CA VAL A 374 3.08 25.05 0.04
C VAL A 374 2.82 24.11 1.21
N PHE A 375 1.86 23.18 1.09
CA PHE A 375 1.59 22.21 2.15
C PHE A 375 2.83 21.37 2.49
N TRP A 376 3.55 20.88 1.48
CA TRP A 376 4.77 20.11 1.72
C TRP A 376 5.89 20.94 2.35
N GLN A 377 6.06 22.20 1.90
CA GLN A 377 7.02 23.12 2.52
C GLN A 377 6.65 23.43 3.98
N GLN A 378 5.36 23.50 4.32
CA GLN A 378 4.88 23.64 5.70
C GLN A 378 5.22 22.41 6.55
N MET A 379 5.06 21.20 6.00
CA MET A 379 5.40 19.96 6.71
C MET A 379 6.92 19.83 6.95
N GLU A 380 7.75 20.16 5.97
CA GLU A 380 9.21 20.18 6.10
C GLU A 380 9.69 21.21 7.14
N LEU A 381 9.04 22.39 7.17
CA LEU A 381 9.32 23.39 8.19
C LEU A 381 8.92 22.90 9.59
N ALA A 382 7.74 22.29 9.73
CA ALA A 382 7.25 21.78 10.99
C ALA A 382 8.19 20.71 11.58
N GLU A 383 8.74 19.83 10.72
CA GLU A 383 9.76 18.85 11.11
C GLU A 383 11.05 19.53 11.59
N THR A 384 11.50 20.57 10.88
CA THR A 384 12.73 21.31 11.22
C THR A 384 12.61 22.04 12.56
N ILE A 385 11.47 22.68 12.84
CA ILE A 385 11.24 23.48 14.05
C ILE A 385 11.07 22.60 15.30
N GLN A 386 10.36 21.48 15.20
CA GLN A 386 9.99 20.70 16.39
C GLN A 386 11.15 19.91 17.01
N GLY A 387 12.31 19.83 16.34
CA GLY A 387 13.52 19.18 16.87
C GLY A 387 13.34 17.70 17.28
N GLN A 388 12.17 17.11 16.97
CA GLN A 388 11.82 15.73 17.24
C GLN A 388 11.49 15.04 15.91
N PRO A 389 12.02 13.83 15.67
CA PRO A 389 11.82 13.07 14.44
C PRO A 389 10.43 12.41 14.37
N LYS A 390 9.39 13.05 14.94
CA LYS A 390 8.01 12.59 14.74
C LYS A 390 7.53 13.15 13.41
N LEU A 391 7.97 12.50 12.33
CA LEU A 391 7.36 12.66 11.03
C LEU A 391 5.84 12.49 11.18
N PRO A 392 5.02 13.45 10.70
CA PRO A 392 3.59 13.26 10.49
C PRO A 392 3.29 11.85 9.95
N GLU A 393 2.19 11.22 10.41
CA GLU A 393 1.85 9.86 9.95
C GLU A 393 1.68 9.82 8.43
N TRP A 394 1.13 10.89 7.86
CA TRP A 394 1.11 11.16 6.42
C TRP A 394 2.48 11.08 5.73
N LEU A 395 3.52 11.68 6.31
CA LEU A 395 4.89 11.60 5.75
C LEU A 395 5.50 10.20 5.87
N SER A 396 5.00 9.39 6.80
CA SER A 396 5.44 7.99 6.97
C SER A 396 4.76 7.06 5.97
N THR A 397 3.48 7.27 5.67
CA THR A 397 2.73 6.49 4.67
C THR A 397 3.05 6.94 3.25
N HIS A 398 3.35 8.24 3.07
CA HIS A 398 3.71 8.86 1.79
C HIS A 398 5.14 9.42 1.86
N PRO A 399 6.17 8.55 1.82
CA PRO A 399 7.56 8.98 1.94
C PRO A 399 7.90 9.97 0.83
N SER A 400 8.34 11.17 1.20
CA SER A 400 8.76 12.17 0.23
C SER A 400 10.03 11.72 -0.50
N HIS A 401 10.14 12.13 -1.75
CA HIS A 401 11.44 12.20 -2.42
C HIS A 401 12.20 13.43 -1.92
N GLU A 402 13.51 13.45 -2.12
CA GLU A 402 14.24 14.72 -2.03
C GLU A 402 13.57 15.73 -2.96
N ASN A 403 13.05 16.81 -2.35
CA ASN A 403 12.37 17.94 -2.98
C ASN A 403 10.98 17.68 -3.63
N ARG A 404 10.06 17.00 -2.93
CA ARG A 404 8.65 16.82 -3.38
C ARG A 404 7.93 18.13 -3.70
N ALA A 405 8.18 19.18 -2.93
CA ALA A 405 7.64 20.52 -3.21
C ALA A 405 8.11 21.06 -4.58
N GLU A 406 9.39 20.88 -4.92
CA GLU A 406 9.93 21.27 -6.22
C GLU A 406 9.32 20.43 -7.36
N HIS A 407 9.11 19.13 -7.12
CA HIS A 407 8.44 18.28 -8.10
C HIS A 407 7.03 18.79 -8.43
N LEU A 408 6.23 19.12 -7.41
CA LEU A 408 4.91 19.72 -7.59
C LEU A 408 4.99 21.08 -8.31
N ASP A 409 5.97 21.91 -7.96
CA ASP A 409 6.20 23.21 -8.63
C ASP A 409 6.46 23.06 -10.13
N ARG A 410 7.14 21.99 -10.55
CA ARG A 410 7.35 21.68 -11.98
C ARG A 410 6.07 21.23 -12.69
N LEU A 411 5.12 20.63 -11.97
CA LEU A 411 3.84 20.16 -12.50
C LEU A 411 2.76 21.25 -12.54
N ILE A 412 2.86 22.27 -11.68
CA ILE A 412 1.89 23.39 -11.60
C ILE A 412 1.58 24.01 -12.98
N PRO A 413 2.55 24.33 -13.86
CA PRO A 413 2.24 24.90 -15.17
C PRO A 413 1.34 24.02 -16.05
N GLU A 414 1.50 22.69 -15.98
CA GLU A 414 0.61 21.75 -16.66
C GLU A 414 -0.80 21.78 -16.05
N ALA A 415 -0.88 21.76 -14.72
CA ALA A 415 -2.15 21.84 -14.00
C ALA A 415 -2.91 23.16 -14.25
N LEU A 416 -2.19 24.28 -14.39
CA LEU A 416 -2.79 25.57 -14.75
C LEU A 416 -3.43 25.56 -16.15
N LYS A 417 -2.79 24.90 -17.13
CA LYS A 417 -3.39 24.71 -18.47
C LYS A 417 -4.66 23.87 -18.42
N ILE A 418 -4.70 22.86 -17.53
CA ILE A 418 -5.91 22.06 -17.33
C ILE A 418 -7.04 22.94 -16.79
N ARG A 419 -6.77 23.79 -15.78
CA ARG A 419 -7.76 24.77 -15.29
C ARG A 419 -8.30 25.65 -16.40
N GLU A 420 -7.42 26.18 -17.26
CA GLU A 420 -7.80 26.99 -18.41
C GLU A 420 -8.72 26.21 -19.37
N SER A 421 -8.36 24.96 -19.69
CA SER A 421 -9.17 24.09 -20.55
C SER A 421 -10.55 23.75 -19.95
N CYS A 422 -10.67 23.74 -18.62
CA CYS A 422 -11.91 23.53 -17.89
C CYS A 422 -12.72 24.83 -17.68
N ASN A 423 -12.30 25.96 -18.27
CA ASN A 423 -12.92 27.27 -18.08
C ASN A 423 -13.05 27.69 -16.60
N CYS A 424 -12.04 27.33 -15.79
CA CYS A 424 -12.03 27.70 -14.39
C CYS A 424 -11.88 29.23 -14.20
N PRO A 425 -12.40 29.79 -13.09
CA PRO A 425 -12.16 31.19 -12.75
C PRO A 425 -10.67 31.52 -12.65
N SER A 426 -10.34 32.78 -12.95
CA SER A 426 -9.00 33.31 -12.72
C SER A 426 -8.60 33.15 -11.26
N LEU A 427 -7.34 32.77 -11.03
CA LEU A 427 -6.82 32.62 -9.68
C LEU A 427 -6.85 33.95 -8.94
N SER A 428 -7.51 33.98 -7.78
CA SER A 428 -7.58 35.16 -6.91
C SER A 428 -6.34 35.25 -6.03
N GLY A 429 -5.86 36.47 -5.79
CA GLY A 429 -4.80 36.75 -4.81
C GLY A 429 -3.37 36.44 -5.28
N PRO A 430 -2.37 36.80 -4.44
CA PRO A 430 -0.96 36.55 -4.71
C PRO A 430 -0.65 35.05 -4.77
N ASP A 431 0.45 34.67 -5.43
CA ASP A 431 0.89 33.27 -5.46
C ASP A 431 1.19 32.80 -4.02
N PRO A 432 0.49 31.76 -3.50
CA PRO A 432 0.66 31.31 -2.12
C PRO A 432 2.10 30.82 -1.85
N ARG A 433 2.82 30.37 -2.87
CA ARG A 433 4.24 29.96 -2.75
C ARG A 433 5.15 31.14 -2.49
N LEU A 434 4.86 32.29 -3.12
CA LEU A 434 5.59 33.52 -2.89
C LEU A 434 5.31 34.05 -1.48
N ILE A 435 4.05 34.03 -1.05
CA ILE A 435 3.66 34.44 0.31
C ILE A 435 4.36 33.57 1.35
N PHE A 436 4.34 32.24 1.17
CA PHE A 436 5.04 31.32 2.07
C PHE A 436 6.54 31.62 2.13
N LYS A 437 7.20 31.82 0.98
CA LYS A 437 8.63 32.14 0.92
C LYS A 437 8.98 33.45 1.62
N LEU A 438 8.16 34.50 1.44
CA LEU A 438 8.35 35.79 2.10
C LEU A 438 8.17 35.67 3.62
N ASN A 439 7.14 34.95 4.06
CA ASN A 439 6.91 34.69 5.48
C ASN A 439 8.07 33.91 6.11
N MET A 440 8.60 32.91 5.40
CA MET A 440 9.77 32.15 5.83
C MET A 440 11.00 33.04 5.97
N GLN A 441 11.28 33.90 4.98
CA GLN A 441 12.40 34.83 5.02
C GLN A 441 12.29 35.78 6.22
N HIS A 442 11.11 36.35 6.43
CA HIS A 442 10.84 37.21 7.58
C HIS A 442 11.03 36.47 8.91
N LEU A 443 10.59 35.21 9.02
CA LEU A 443 10.83 34.39 10.22
C LEU A 443 12.33 34.17 10.47
N LEU A 444 13.09 33.81 9.43
CA LEU A 444 14.54 33.59 9.52
C LEU A 444 15.32 34.88 9.83
N GLU A 445 14.88 36.02 9.33
CA GLU A 445 15.45 37.33 9.68
C GLU A 445 15.14 37.67 11.14
N SER A 446 13.89 37.52 11.57
CA SER A 446 13.48 37.79 12.95
C SER A 446 14.18 36.90 13.98
N SER A 447 14.48 35.64 13.64
CA SER A 447 15.24 34.74 14.51
C SER A 447 16.71 35.14 14.60
N LYS A 448 17.32 35.61 13.50
CA LYS A 448 18.71 36.11 13.50
C LYS A 448 18.86 37.40 14.31
N ASP A 449 17.87 38.29 14.26
CA ASP A 449 17.86 39.51 15.06
C ASP A 449 17.72 39.25 16.57
N GLN A 450 17.07 38.14 16.96
CA GLN A 450 17.00 37.69 18.35
C GLN A 450 18.30 37.05 18.86
N GLU A 451 19.13 36.48 17.98
CA GLU A 451 20.44 35.91 18.34
C GLU A 451 21.56 36.95 18.46
N ASN A 452 21.34 38.20 18.01
CA ASN A 452 22.28 39.29 18.18
C ASN A 452 22.13 39.94 19.59
N PRO A 453 23.13 39.84 20.49
CA PRO A 453 22.98 40.22 21.91
C PRO A 453 22.88 41.74 22.19
N ASN A 454 22.79 42.59 21.17
CA ASN A 454 22.69 44.05 21.31
C ASN A 454 21.31 44.64 20.98
N SER A 455 20.30 43.83 20.68
CA SER A 455 18.94 44.32 20.46
C SER A 455 18.16 44.34 21.78
N THR A 456 17.76 45.53 22.22
CA THR A 456 17.03 45.79 23.47
C THR A 456 15.74 44.97 23.49
N LYS A 457 15.54 44.14 24.54
CA LYS A 457 14.33 43.34 24.77
C LYS A 457 13.08 44.19 24.57
N ARG A 458 12.37 43.99 23.45
CA ARG A 458 11.00 44.45 23.27
C ARG A 458 10.09 43.29 23.64
N ASP A 459 9.24 43.54 24.62
CA ASP A 459 8.33 42.58 25.24
C ASP A 459 7.40 41.96 24.18
N LEU A 460 7.60 40.66 23.89
CA LEU A 460 6.78 39.86 22.97
C LEU A 460 5.53 39.35 23.70
N SER A 461 4.62 40.27 24.01
CA SER A 461 3.21 39.89 24.13
C SER A 461 2.66 39.70 22.72
N LYS A 462 2.19 38.47 22.45
CA LYS A 462 1.58 37.94 21.22
C LYS A 462 1.25 38.98 20.12
N PRO A 463 1.74 38.82 18.87
CA PRO A 463 1.18 39.57 17.75
C PRO A 463 -0.25 39.08 17.50
N LYS A 464 -1.21 39.98 17.72
CA LYS A 464 -2.60 39.83 17.33
C LYS A 464 -2.63 39.94 15.78
N LEU A 465 -2.85 38.82 15.09
CA LEU A 465 -3.20 38.89 13.66
C LEU A 465 -4.60 39.50 13.56
N ASP A 466 -4.67 40.78 13.21
CA ASP A 466 -5.92 41.40 12.81
C ASP A 466 -6.22 40.98 11.37
N PHE A 467 -7.23 40.13 11.21
CA PHE A 467 -7.85 39.86 9.91
C PHE A 467 -8.81 41.02 9.58
N PRO A 468 -8.82 41.53 8.33
CA PRO A 468 -9.87 42.43 7.89
C PRO A 468 -11.20 41.67 7.85
N GLN A 469 -12.16 42.10 8.65
CA GLN A 469 -13.57 41.77 8.45
C GLN A 469 -14.07 42.56 7.23
N THR A 470 -14.46 41.85 6.17
CA THR A 470 -15.67 42.04 5.35
C THR A 470 -15.76 40.93 4.32
#